data_AF-A0A940Q6J5-F1
#
_entry.id   AF-A0A940Q6J5-F1
#
_cell.length_a   1.000
_cell.length_b   1.000
_cell.length_c   1.000
_cell.angle_alpha   90.00
_cell.angle_beta   90.00
_cell.angle_gamma   90.00
#
_symmetry.space_group_name_H-M   'P 1'
#
loop_
_entity.id
_entity.type
_entity.pdbx_description
1 polymer ?
#
loop_
_entity_poly.entity_id
_entity_poly.type
_entity_poly.pdbx_seq_one_letter_code
_entity_poly.pdbx_strand_id
1 'polypeptide(L)'
;MKYRCDMVKDLMPLCLDHEASESSEQTVIEHLAECKECSKYYEDLGKEMEPIKEQDDKENKYVRLASKLRKKRKITAAFIALFVWIFCFSCLCYANGYRLSSRAAADLSGRLKDVSQIIACYEWKDDLHFYIYDSYSCYDVVHVKRTLLGWKQFDTYLNWPKWSIYEENIGIEMAGSTLHFRYDEGVQLFPVRVYDENVKSIEVTCFGQTQTKEVSSGEVVLFTFDAPLGQSNEEIEATAYDESGNAVYRLESQNGMWIWVSILQ
;
A
#
# COMPACT_ATOMS: atom_id res chain seq x y z
N MET A 1 -8.28 -43.30 -85.02
CA MET A 1 -7.09 -42.47 -84.71
C MET A 1 -6.74 -41.51 -85.85
N LYS A 2 -7.22 -40.27 -85.74
CA LYS A 2 -7.03 -39.19 -86.72
C LYS A 2 -5.77 -38.34 -86.47
N TYR A 3 -5.21 -38.39 -85.25
CA TYR A 3 -4.05 -37.61 -84.81
C TYR A 3 -3.02 -38.50 -84.11
N ARG A 4 -1.74 -38.13 -84.22
CA ARG A 4 -0.63 -38.90 -83.64
C ARG A 4 -0.47 -38.59 -82.14
N CYS A 5 -0.10 -39.60 -81.36
CA CYS A 5 0.00 -39.51 -79.90
C CYS A 5 1.04 -38.47 -79.42
N ASP A 6 2.12 -38.25 -80.17
CA ASP A 6 3.15 -37.24 -79.90
C ASP A 6 2.54 -35.83 -79.87
N MET A 7 1.81 -35.48 -80.92
CA MET A 7 1.14 -34.18 -81.05
C MET A 7 0.08 -33.96 -79.96
N VAL A 8 -0.67 -35.00 -79.59
CA VAL A 8 -1.69 -34.87 -78.55
C VAL A 8 -1.03 -34.66 -77.19
N LYS A 9 0.06 -35.37 -76.87
CA LYS A 9 0.81 -35.20 -75.61
C LYS A 9 1.40 -33.80 -75.48
N ASP A 10 1.83 -33.17 -76.58
CA ASP A 10 2.32 -31.79 -76.58
C ASP A 10 1.22 -30.77 -76.23
N LEU A 11 -0.04 -31.08 -76.57
CA LEU A 11 -1.20 -30.22 -76.28
C LEU A 11 -1.78 -30.42 -74.87
N MET A 12 -1.53 -31.56 -74.23
CA MET A 12 -2.10 -31.90 -72.92
C MET A 12 -1.81 -30.89 -71.80
N PRO A 13 -0.56 -30.37 -71.63
CA PRO A 13 -0.29 -29.35 -70.61
C PRO A 13 -1.13 -28.09 -70.83
N LEU A 14 -1.24 -27.64 -72.08
CA LEU A 14 -2.03 -26.45 -72.44
C LEU A 14 -3.54 -26.66 -72.19
N CYS A 15 -4.03 -27.89 -72.34
CA CYS A 15 -5.40 -28.25 -71.98
C CYS A 15 -5.62 -28.26 -70.46
N LEU A 16 -4.64 -28.72 -69.67
CA LEU A 16 -4.71 -28.70 -68.19
C LEU A 16 -4.67 -27.26 -67.64
N ASP A 17 -3.89 -26.39 -68.27
CA ASP A 17 -3.79 -24.97 -67.91
C ASP A 17 -4.94 -24.11 -68.49
N HIS A 18 -5.88 -24.72 -69.24
CA HIS A 18 -7.00 -24.06 -69.93
C HIS A 18 -6.57 -22.95 -70.92
N GLU A 19 -5.37 -23.05 -71.50
CA GLU A 19 -4.84 -22.11 -72.51
C GLU A 19 -5.01 -22.61 -73.96
N ALA A 20 -5.43 -23.87 -74.14
CA ALA A 20 -5.72 -24.44 -75.45
C ALA A 20 -7.01 -23.86 -76.07
N SER A 21 -7.06 -23.75 -77.41
CA SER A 21 -8.30 -23.41 -78.12
C SER A 21 -9.33 -24.54 -78.01
N GLU A 22 -10.63 -24.21 -78.07
CA GLU A 22 -11.72 -25.21 -78.03
C GLU A 22 -11.54 -26.34 -79.08
N SER A 23 -11.03 -25.99 -80.27
CA SER A 23 -10.72 -26.97 -81.32
C SER A 23 -9.60 -27.95 -80.94
N SER A 24 -8.61 -27.49 -80.19
CA SER A 24 -7.48 -28.30 -79.73
C SER A 24 -7.89 -29.17 -78.55
N GLU A 25 -8.71 -28.64 -77.64
CA GLU A 25 -9.26 -29.36 -76.50
C GLU A 25 -10.17 -30.52 -76.94
N GLN A 26 -11.08 -30.25 -77.89
CA GLN A 26 -11.93 -31.29 -78.48
C GLN A 26 -11.11 -32.41 -79.13
N THR A 27 -10.01 -32.04 -79.80
CA THR A 27 -9.09 -33.00 -80.44
C THR A 27 -8.41 -33.91 -79.41
N VAL A 28 -7.99 -33.35 -78.27
CA VAL A 28 -7.39 -34.12 -77.19
C VAL A 28 -8.42 -35.06 -76.56
N ILE A 29 -9.64 -34.60 -76.27
CA ILE A 29 -10.72 -35.43 -75.70
C ILE A 29 -11.08 -36.62 -76.59
N GLU A 30 -11.25 -36.39 -77.89
CA GLU A 30 -11.53 -37.45 -78.87
C GLU A 30 -10.40 -38.49 -78.89
N HIS A 31 -9.14 -38.05 -78.78
CA HIS A 31 -8.00 -38.95 -78.75
C HIS A 31 -7.89 -39.74 -77.44
N LEU A 32 -8.18 -39.13 -76.29
CA LEU A 32 -8.17 -39.79 -74.98
C LEU A 32 -9.23 -40.92 -74.92
N ALA A 33 -10.37 -40.74 -75.60
CA ALA A 33 -11.40 -41.77 -75.70
C ALA A 33 -10.96 -43.01 -76.52
N GLU A 34 -10.09 -42.81 -77.53
CA GLU A 34 -9.58 -43.89 -78.38
C GLU A 34 -8.26 -44.50 -77.88
N CYS A 35 -7.49 -43.80 -77.04
CA CYS A 35 -6.13 -44.17 -76.65
C CYS A 35 -5.92 -44.27 -75.13
N LYS A 36 -5.86 -45.50 -74.62
CA LYS A 36 -5.65 -45.77 -73.18
C LYS A 36 -4.30 -45.27 -72.65
N GLU A 37 -3.24 -45.30 -73.46
CA GLU A 37 -1.92 -44.84 -73.05
C GLU A 37 -1.88 -43.32 -72.85
N CYS A 38 -2.52 -42.57 -73.75
CA CYS A 38 -2.65 -41.13 -73.64
C CYS A 38 -3.59 -40.71 -72.50
N SER A 39 -4.67 -41.47 -72.26
CA SER A 39 -5.54 -41.28 -71.08
C SER A 39 -4.78 -41.41 -69.77
N LYS A 40 -3.98 -42.47 -69.62
CA LYS A 40 -3.18 -42.65 -68.41
C LYS A 40 -2.14 -41.54 -68.22
N TYR A 41 -1.46 -41.15 -69.30
CA TYR A 41 -0.49 -40.06 -69.26
C TYR A 41 -1.13 -38.72 -68.87
N TYR A 42 -2.33 -38.42 -69.37
CA TYR A 42 -3.08 -37.21 -69.02
C TYR A 42 -3.48 -37.17 -67.54
N GLU A 43 -3.93 -38.30 -66.98
CA GLU A 43 -4.25 -38.41 -65.55
C GLU A 43 -3.02 -38.26 -64.65
N ASP A 44 -1.88 -38.82 -65.05
CA ASP A 44 -0.63 -38.71 -64.29
C ASP A 44 -0.09 -37.27 -64.34
N LEU A 45 -0.21 -36.59 -65.49
CA LEU A 45 0.14 -35.18 -65.66
C LEU A 45 -0.69 -34.24 -64.76
N GLY A 46 -2.00 -34.50 -64.64
CA GLY A 46 -2.89 -33.74 -63.76
C GLY A 46 -2.58 -33.90 -62.27
N LYS A 47 -2.03 -35.04 -61.84
CA LYS A 47 -1.62 -35.27 -60.45
C LYS A 47 -0.32 -34.56 -60.08
N GLU A 48 0.62 -34.40 -61.03
CA GLU A 48 1.85 -33.63 -60.82
C GLU A 48 1.60 -32.11 -60.76
N MET A 49 0.53 -31.63 -61.41
CA MET A 49 0.14 -30.22 -61.42
C MET A 49 -0.68 -29.76 -60.20
N GLU A 50 -0.96 -30.62 -59.22
CA GLU A 50 -1.62 -30.15 -57.97
C GLU A 50 -0.72 -29.10 -57.27
N PRO A 51 -1.23 -27.88 -57.02
CA PRO A 51 -0.43 -26.84 -56.37
C PRO A 51 -0.03 -27.27 -54.96
N ILE A 52 1.27 -27.15 -54.66
CA ILE A 52 1.87 -27.49 -53.37
C ILE A 52 1.23 -26.64 -52.25
N LYS A 53 0.25 -27.20 -51.53
CA LYS A 53 -0.45 -26.58 -50.39
C LYS A 53 0.45 -26.22 -49.19
N GLU A 54 1.72 -26.61 -49.19
CA GLU A 54 2.64 -26.38 -48.07
C GLU A 54 3.02 -24.91 -47.85
N GLN A 55 2.93 -24.07 -48.87
CA GLN A 55 3.43 -22.69 -48.79
C GLN A 55 2.46 -21.79 -48.01
N ASP A 56 1.15 -21.97 -48.22
CA ASP A 56 0.07 -21.24 -47.53
C ASP A 56 0.01 -21.60 -46.02
N ASP A 57 0.25 -22.87 -45.68
CA ASP A 57 0.27 -23.34 -44.29
C ASP A 57 1.47 -22.81 -43.48
N LYS A 58 2.62 -22.61 -44.13
CA LYS A 58 3.83 -22.04 -43.50
C LYS A 58 3.62 -20.55 -43.24
N GLU A 59 3.15 -19.79 -44.22
CA GLU A 59 2.90 -18.35 -44.09
C GLU A 59 1.87 -18.05 -42.97
N ASN A 60 0.78 -18.80 -42.93
CA ASN A 60 -0.22 -18.71 -41.87
C ASN A 60 0.33 -19.06 -40.48
N LYS A 61 1.26 -20.02 -40.37
CA LYS A 61 1.97 -20.33 -39.11
C LYS A 61 2.88 -19.19 -38.67
N TYR A 62 3.62 -18.55 -39.57
CA TYR A 62 4.48 -17.41 -39.25
C TYR A 62 3.67 -16.19 -38.80
N VAL A 63 2.55 -15.89 -39.47
CA VAL A 63 1.64 -14.79 -39.06
C VAL A 63 1.02 -15.06 -37.69
N ARG A 64 0.58 -16.31 -37.43
CA ARG A 64 0.06 -16.72 -36.11
C ARG A 64 1.14 -16.69 -35.01
N LEU A 65 2.37 -17.06 -35.32
CA LEU A 65 3.49 -16.98 -34.36
C LEU A 65 3.86 -15.52 -34.06
N ALA A 66 3.96 -14.69 -35.10
CA ALA A 66 4.24 -13.27 -34.98
C ALA A 66 3.16 -12.53 -34.17
N SER A 67 1.88 -12.85 -34.39
CA SER A 67 0.77 -12.27 -33.62
C SER A 67 0.79 -12.72 -32.15
N LYS A 68 1.08 -14.00 -31.87
CA LYS A 68 1.29 -14.51 -30.51
C LYS A 68 2.45 -13.81 -29.81
N LEU A 69 3.57 -13.62 -30.49
CA LEU A 69 4.75 -12.91 -29.95
C LEU A 69 4.45 -11.43 -29.69
N ARG A 70 3.75 -10.75 -30.60
CA ARG A 70 3.30 -9.36 -30.40
C ARG A 70 2.35 -9.24 -29.21
N LYS A 71 1.40 -10.18 -29.05
CA LYS A 71 0.48 -10.22 -27.90
C LYS A 71 1.24 -10.45 -26.59
N LYS A 72 2.16 -11.40 -26.56
CA LYS A 72 3.05 -11.63 -25.39
C LYS A 72 3.86 -10.39 -25.05
N ARG A 73 4.50 -9.73 -26.03
CA ARG A 73 5.25 -8.48 -25.82
C ARG A 73 4.37 -7.36 -25.26
N LYS A 74 3.14 -7.19 -25.76
CA LYS A 74 2.18 -6.20 -25.21
C LYS A 74 1.80 -6.51 -23.77
N ILE A 75 1.51 -7.77 -23.46
CA ILE A 75 1.18 -8.21 -22.10
C ILE A 75 2.38 -7.99 -21.16
N THR A 76 3.58 -8.41 -21.56
CA THR A 76 4.81 -8.19 -20.79
C THR A 76 5.09 -6.70 -20.59
N ALA A 77 4.94 -5.88 -21.63
CA ALA A 77 5.10 -4.43 -21.52
C ALA A 77 4.06 -3.80 -20.57
N ALA A 78 2.81 -4.26 -20.60
CA ALA A 78 1.77 -3.81 -19.67
C ALA A 78 2.10 -4.19 -18.22
N PHE A 79 2.61 -5.40 -17.97
CA PHE A 79 3.06 -5.81 -16.64
C PHE A 79 4.26 -4.98 -16.15
N ILE A 80 5.24 -4.72 -17.02
CA ILE A 80 6.38 -3.86 -16.69
C ILE A 80 5.90 -2.44 -16.38
N ALA A 81 5.01 -1.87 -17.21
CA ALA A 81 4.47 -0.54 -16.99
C ALA A 81 3.69 -0.45 -15.66
N LEU A 82 2.88 -1.47 -15.34
CA LEU A 82 2.17 -1.56 -14.06
C LEU A 82 3.14 -1.64 -12.90
N PHE A 83 4.20 -2.45 -13.00
CA PHE A 83 5.21 -2.57 -11.95
C PHE A 83 5.95 -1.24 -11.73
N VAL A 84 6.37 -0.57 -12.80
CA VAL A 84 7.01 0.76 -12.72
C VAL A 84 6.06 1.77 -12.08
N TRP A 85 4.78 1.75 -12.45
CA TRP A 85 3.77 2.63 -11.87
C TRP A 85 3.59 2.39 -10.37
N ILE A 86 3.45 1.13 -9.93
CA ILE A 86 3.34 0.78 -8.50
C ILE A 86 4.61 1.21 -7.75
N PHE A 87 5.79 0.97 -8.32
CA PHE A 87 7.06 1.35 -7.73
C PHE A 87 7.17 2.87 -7.57
N CYS A 88 6.90 3.64 -8.64
CA CYS A 88 6.90 5.10 -8.57
C CYS A 88 5.86 5.63 -7.58
N PHE A 89 4.66 5.05 -7.56
CA PHE A 89 3.61 5.42 -6.61
C PHE A 89 4.02 5.16 -5.16
N SER A 90 4.63 4.01 -4.87
CA SER A 90 5.18 3.69 -3.56
C SER A 90 6.25 4.69 -3.15
N CYS A 91 7.23 4.97 -4.03
CA CYS A 91 8.27 5.97 -3.77
C CYS A 91 7.69 7.37 -3.50
N LEU A 92 6.66 7.79 -4.24
CA LEU A 92 5.97 9.06 -4.01
C LEU A 92 5.26 9.07 -2.65
N CYS A 93 4.58 7.99 -2.26
CA CYS A 93 3.97 7.88 -0.94
C CYS A 93 5.03 8.00 0.18
N TYR A 94 6.14 7.28 0.05
CA TYR A 94 7.25 7.36 1.00
C TYR A 94 7.86 8.77 1.08
N ALA A 95 8.05 9.44 -0.05
CA ALA A 95 8.56 10.81 -0.11
C ALA A 95 7.61 11.83 0.53
N ASN A 96 6.29 11.61 0.45
CA ASN A 96 5.27 12.44 1.10
C ASN A 96 5.06 12.13 2.59
N GLY A 97 5.89 11.27 3.18
CA GLY A 97 5.88 10.93 4.60
C GLY A 97 4.92 9.78 4.99
N TYR A 98 4.30 9.09 4.03
CA TYR A 98 3.46 7.93 4.34
C TYR A 98 4.32 6.71 4.70
N ARG A 99 3.90 5.93 5.69
CA ARG A 99 4.60 4.72 6.15
C ARG A 99 3.63 3.56 6.33
N LEU A 100 4.17 2.34 6.30
CA LEU A 100 3.37 1.12 6.45
C LEU A 100 2.90 0.87 7.89
N SER A 101 3.66 1.32 8.88
CA SER A 101 3.33 1.21 10.31
C SER A 101 3.15 2.58 10.94
N SER A 102 2.26 2.68 11.92
CA SER A 102 2.03 3.88 12.73
C SER A 102 3.32 4.35 13.43
N ARG A 103 4.08 3.44 14.04
CA ARG A 103 5.36 3.74 14.70
C ARG A 103 6.39 4.38 13.76
N ALA A 104 6.65 3.77 12.60
CA ALA A 104 7.58 4.35 11.63
C ALA A 104 7.15 5.73 11.10
N ALA A 105 5.84 6.03 11.08
CA ALA A 105 5.36 7.37 10.78
C ALA A 105 5.58 8.35 11.94
N ALA A 106 5.49 7.91 13.20
CA ALA A 106 5.80 8.73 14.37
C ALA A 106 7.29 9.07 14.45
N ASP A 107 8.16 8.08 14.19
CA ASP A 107 9.62 8.27 14.20
C ASP A 107 10.08 9.27 13.11
N LEU A 108 9.30 9.43 12.04
CA LEU A 108 9.60 10.36 10.94
C LEU A 108 9.15 11.81 11.21
N SER A 109 8.86 12.19 12.46
CA SER A 109 8.43 13.56 12.76
C SER A 109 9.41 14.64 12.35
N GLY A 110 10.68 14.30 12.16
CA GLY A 110 11.76 15.25 11.90
C GLY A 110 12.02 16.22 13.07
N ARG A 111 11.32 16.05 14.19
CA ARG A 111 11.42 16.87 15.40
C ARG A 111 11.99 16.10 16.59
N LEU A 112 11.85 14.77 16.57
CA LEU A 112 12.47 13.89 17.56
C LEU A 112 14.00 13.96 17.47
N LYS A 113 14.65 13.90 18.63
CA LYS A 113 16.10 13.87 18.75
C LYS A 113 16.55 12.40 18.73
N ASP A 114 17.81 12.14 18.40
CA ASP A 114 18.35 10.77 18.34
C ASP A 114 18.27 10.02 19.69
N VAL A 115 18.13 10.76 20.80
CA VAL A 115 18.00 10.22 22.16
C VAL A 115 16.54 10.00 22.59
N SER A 116 15.56 10.35 21.77
CA SER A 116 14.14 10.27 22.13
C SER A 116 13.67 8.82 22.20
N GLN A 117 13.05 8.42 23.31
CA GLN A 117 12.56 7.06 23.53
C GLN A 117 11.05 7.04 23.76
N ILE A 118 10.35 6.07 23.18
CA ILE A 118 8.91 5.91 23.43
C ILE A 118 8.71 5.42 24.85
N ILE A 119 7.94 6.17 25.64
CA ILE A 119 7.57 5.83 27.01
C ILE A 119 6.11 5.38 27.14
N ALA A 120 5.25 5.80 26.22
CA ALA A 120 3.86 5.38 26.18
C ALA A 120 3.28 5.49 24.77
N CYS A 121 2.28 4.66 24.48
CA CYS A 121 1.49 4.74 23.25
C CYS A 121 0.01 4.56 23.57
N TYR A 122 -0.85 5.20 22.77
CA TYR A 122 -2.29 5.09 22.88
C TYR A 122 -2.93 4.96 21.52
N GLU A 123 -3.83 4.01 21.38
CA GLU A 123 -4.63 3.83 20.16
C GLU A 123 -6.03 4.37 20.45
N TRP A 124 -6.42 5.40 19.72
CA TRP A 124 -7.75 5.99 19.82
C TRP A 124 -8.48 5.76 18.51
N LYS A 125 -9.45 4.83 18.57
CA LYS A 125 -10.08 4.26 17.38
C LYS A 125 -9.03 3.55 16.49
N ASP A 126 -9.49 2.86 15.44
CA ASP A 126 -8.61 2.03 14.58
C ASP A 126 -7.71 2.82 13.60
N ASP A 127 -7.72 4.15 13.68
CA ASP A 127 -7.08 5.04 12.71
C ASP A 127 -6.28 6.19 13.32
N LEU A 128 -6.22 6.36 14.65
CA LEU A 128 -5.38 7.39 15.28
C LEU A 128 -4.55 6.83 16.44
N HIS A 129 -3.24 6.99 16.34
CA HIS A 129 -2.27 6.52 17.32
C HIS A 129 -1.50 7.71 17.88
N PHE A 130 -1.28 7.70 19.18
CA PHE A 130 -0.47 8.67 19.91
C PHE A 130 0.78 7.98 20.42
N TYR A 131 1.93 8.63 20.23
CA TYR A 131 3.22 8.19 20.75
C TYR A 131 3.80 9.29 21.63
N ILE A 132 4.11 8.95 22.86
CA ILE A 132 4.74 9.85 23.83
C ILE A 132 6.21 9.46 23.94
N TYR A 133 7.07 10.43 23.68
CA TYR A 133 8.51 10.28 23.72
C TYR A 133 9.08 11.01 24.92
N ASP A 134 9.99 10.35 25.62
CA ASP A 134 10.94 10.95 26.55
C ASP A 134 12.14 11.46 25.74
N SER A 135 12.29 12.78 25.66
CA SER A 135 13.42 13.47 25.06
C SER A 135 14.26 14.17 26.13
N TYR A 136 15.46 14.62 25.76
CA TYR A 136 16.42 15.20 26.72
C TYR A 136 15.83 16.31 27.60
N SER A 137 15.13 17.28 27.02
CA SER A 137 14.64 18.49 27.71
C SER A 137 13.11 18.57 27.84
N CYS A 138 12.39 17.59 27.31
CA CYS A 138 10.95 17.66 27.10
C CYS A 138 10.36 16.27 26.88
N TYR A 139 9.04 16.18 27.00
CA TYR A 139 8.24 15.08 26.49
C TYR A 139 7.57 15.52 25.19
N ASP A 140 7.63 14.67 24.17
CA ASP A 140 7.08 14.97 22.85
C ASP A 140 5.92 14.04 22.53
N VAL A 141 4.77 14.61 22.20
CA VAL A 141 3.59 13.83 21.80
C VAL A 141 3.39 13.92 20.30
N VAL A 142 3.45 12.77 19.62
CA VAL A 142 3.31 12.65 18.18
C VAL A 142 2.02 11.91 17.83
N HIS A 143 1.20 12.51 16.98
CA HIS A 143 -0.06 11.91 16.52
C HIS A 143 0.11 11.37 15.11
N VAL A 144 -0.35 10.13 14.90
CA VAL A 144 -0.28 9.47 13.60
C VAL A 144 -1.65 8.97 13.20
N LYS A 145 -2.08 9.35 12.00
CA LYS A 145 -3.37 8.95 11.45
C LYS A 145 -3.21 7.94 10.32
N ARG A 146 -4.10 6.96 10.27
CA ARG A 146 -4.24 6.03 9.16
C ARG A 146 -4.95 6.72 8.00
N THR A 147 -4.38 6.57 6.81
CA THR A 147 -4.95 7.06 5.55
C THR A 147 -5.02 5.91 4.54
N LEU A 148 -5.66 6.14 3.39
CA LEU A 148 -5.69 5.18 2.28
C LEU A 148 -4.28 4.79 1.80
N LEU A 149 -3.31 5.71 1.90
CA LEU A 149 -1.94 5.53 1.41
C LEU A 149 -0.98 4.95 2.47
N GLY A 150 -1.47 4.72 3.70
CA GLY A 150 -0.68 4.30 4.84
C GLY A 150 -0.82 5.25 6.03
N TRP A 151 0.10 5.17 6.98
CA TRP A 151 0.14 6.02 8.16
C TRP A 151 0.90 7.30 7.88
N LYS A 152 0.38 8.42 8.36
CA LYS A 152 1.02 9.72 8.25
C LYS A 152 0.86 10.49 9.55
N GLN A 153 1.91 11.17 9.95
CA GLN A 153 1.87 12.06 11.10
C GLN A 153 1.00 13.30 10.82
N PHE A 154 0.34 13.79 11.87
CA PHE A 154 -0.29 15.12 11.89
C PHE A 154 0.73 16.21 12.19
N ASP A 155 0.57 17.40 11.58
CA ASP A 155 1.46 18.56 11.81
C ASP A 155 1.42 19.09 13.26
N THR A 156 0.48 18.60 14.07
CA THR A 156 0.39 18.89 15.50
C THR A 156 1.46 18.10 16.25
N TYR A 157 2.42 18.84 16.81
CA TYR A 157 3.49 18.32 17.65
C TYR A 157 3.47 19.13 18.93
N LEU A 158 3.25 18.46 20.04
CA LEU A 158 3.21 19.09 21.36
C LEU A 158 4.51 18.78 22.08
N ASN A 159 5.18 19.83 22.54
CA ASN A 159 6.35 19.74 23.38
C ASN A 159 5.96 20.12 24.81
N TRP A 160 6.26 19.26 25.77
CA TRP A 160 6.05 19.51 27.19
C TRP A 160 7.40 19.60 27.89
N PRO A 161 7.80 20.75 28.46
CA PRO A 161 9.10 20.88 29.11
C PRO A 161 9.19 19.99 30.35
N LYS A 162 10.38 19.42 30.58
CA LYS A 162 10.66 18.68 31.81
C LYS A 162 11.01 19.64 32.93
N TRP A 163 10.26 19.58 34.02
CA TRP A 163 10.48 20.44 35.18
C TRP A 163 11.58 19.94 36.11
N SER A 164 11.86 18.62 36.17
CA SER A 164 12.96 18.07 36.98
C SER A 164 14.34 18.62 36.61
N ILE A 165 14.47 19.23 35.43
CA ILE A 165 15.68 19.90 34.97
C ILE A 165 15.88 21.24 35.69
N TYR A 166 14.80 21.87 36.15
CA TYR A 166 14.80 23.21 36.74
C TYR A 166 14.58 23.20 38.25
N GLU A 167 13.87 22.20 38.78
CA GLU A 167 13.62 22.03 40.21
C GLU A 167 14.17 20.68 40.70
N GLU A 168 14.99 20.73 41.75
CA GLU A 168 15.40 19.52 42.45
C GLU A 168 14.19 18.92 43.16
N ASN A 169 14.01 17.58 43.06
CA ASN A 169 13.05 16.79 43.84
C ASN A 169 11.58 16.80 43.39
N ILE A 170 11.32 16.62 42.09
CA ILE A 170 9.95 16.38 41.59
C ILE A 170 9.56 14.91 41.77
N GLY A 171 8.59 14.64 42.65
CA GLY A 171 8.07 13.30 42.88
C GLY A 171 7.15 12.78 41.77
N ILE A 172 6.45 13.66 41.05
CA ILE A 172 5.54 13.32 39.94
C ILE A 172 5.68 14.35 38.82
N GLU A 173 5.87 13.90 37.59
CA GLU A 173 5.95 14.74 36.39
C GLU A 173 4.79 14.51 35.43
N MET A 174 4.31 15.60 34.83
CA MET A 174 3.46 15.53 33.64
C MET A 174 4.33 15.23 32.43
N ALA A 175 4.06 14.10 31.75
CA ALA A 175 4.76 13.68 30.55
C ALA A 175 4.08 14.15 29.24
N GLY A 176 3.29 15.23 29.34
CA GLY A 176 2.49 15.79 28.26
C GLY A 176 1.00 15.95 28.63
N SER A 177 0.28 16.71 27.81
CA SER A 177 -1.18 16.82 27.88
C SER A 177 -1.70 17.16 26.49
N THR A 178 -2.53 16.27 25.93
CA THR A 178 -3.03 16.45 24.57
C THR A 178 -4.53 16.30 24.53
N LEU A 179 -5.21 17.35 24.06
CA LEU A 179 -6.61 17.32 23.66
C LEU A 179 -6.70 17.21 22.14
N HIS A 180 -7.36 16.16 21.63
CA HIS A 180 -7.61 15.99 20.21
C HIS A 180 -9.10 15.84 19.95
N PHE A 181 -9.64 16.62 19.00
CA PHE A 181 -11.02 16.52 18.55
C PHE A 181 -11.11 15.99 17.13
N ARG A 182 -12.12 15.14 16.89
CA ARG A 182 -12.54 14.64 15.60
C ARG A 182 -14.05 14.85 15.48
N TYR A 183 -14.44 15.83 14.67
CA TYR A 183 -15.84 16.21 14.47
C TYR A 183 -16.55 16.46 15.82
N ASP A 184 -17.27 15.47 16.32
CA ASP A 184 -18.09 15.52 17.51
C ASP A 184 -17.55 14.77 18.74
N GLU A 185 -16.48 14.01 18.57
CA GLU A 185 -15.82 13.28 19.65
C GLU A 185 -14.42 13.84 19.88
N GLY A 186 -13.97 13.87 21.13
CA GLY A 186 -12.59 14.19 21.48
C GLY A 186 -11.99 13.16 22.43
N VAL A 187 -10.67 13.17 22.51
CA VAL A 187 -9.92 12.45 23.52
C VAL A 187 -8.89 13.36 24.14
N GLN A 188 -8.81 13.32 25.45
CA GLN A 188 -7.76 13.95 26.23
C GLN A 188 -6.84 12.89 26.81
N LEU A 189 -5.54 13.07 26.59
CA LEU A 189 -4.49 12.21 27.13
C LEU A 189 -3.72 12.97 28.21
N PHE A 190 -3.48 12.32 29.35
CA PHE A 190 -2.64 12.80 30.43
C PHE A 190 -1.64 11.70 30.83
N PRO A 191 -0.51 11.59 30.12
CA PRO A 191 0.61 10.77 30.57
C PRO A 191 1.28 11.40 31.80
N VAL A 192 1.42 10.61 32.86
CA VAL A 192 2.02 11.00 34.14
C VAL A 192 3.16 10.05 34.46
N ARG A 193 4.30 10.57 34.88
CA ARG A 193 5.45 9.79 35.33
C ARG A 193 5.68 9.99 36.81
N VAL A 194 5.88 8.91 37.55
CA VAL A 194 6.05 8.95 39.00
C VAL A 194 7.48 8.58 39.34
N TYR A 195 8.13 9.35 40.21
CA TYR A 195 9.47 9.06 40.73
C TYR A 195 9.46 8.77 42.24
N ASP A 196 8.52 9.37 42.99
CA ASP A 196 8.37 9.11 44.41
C ASP A 196 7.83 7.69 44.65
N GLU A 197 8.62 6.86 45.32
CA GLU A 197 8.28 5.47 45.66
C GLU A 197 7.11 5.35 46.65
N ASN A 198 6.81 6.43 47.39
CA ASN A 198 5.71 6.47 48.35
C ASN A 198 4.35 6.55 47.66
N VAL A 199 4.28 7.04 46.42
CA VAL A 199 3.03 7.17 45.66
C VAL A 199 2.63 5.80 45.10
N LYS A 200 1.42 5.34 45.42
CA LYS A 200 0.89 4.03 44.99
C LYS A 200 -0.28 4.14 44.03
N SER A 201 -1.05 5.22 44.09
CA SER A 201 -2.13 5.45 43.13
C SER A 201 -2.26 6.91 42.78
N ILE A 202 -2.79 7.17 41.58
CA ILE A 202 -3.15 8.49 41.10
C ILE A 202 -4.60 8.45 40.66
N GLU A 203 -5.37 9.42 41.14
CA GLU A 203 -6.73 9.70 40.70
C GLU A 203 -6.74 10.97 39.86
N VAL A 204 -7.36 10.89 38.70
CA VAL A 204 -7.54 12.03 37.79
C VAL A 204 -9.01 12.13 37.43
N THR A 205 -9.57 13.33 37.60
CA THR A 205 -10.91 13.70 37.16
C THR A 205 -10.80 14.74 36.05
N CYS A 206 -11.48 14.47 34.93
CA CYS A 206 -11.54 15.38 33.80
C CYS A 206 -12.87 15.18 33.05
N PHE A 207 -13.52 16.25 32.61
CA PHE A 207 -14.83 16.20 31.93
C PHE A 207 -15.91 15.41 32.70
N GLY A 208 -15.89 15.49 34.03
CA GLY A 208 -16.80 14.74 34.92
C GLY A 208 -16.56 13.22 34.98
N GLN A 209 -15.48 12.72 34.37
CA GLN A 209 -15.04 11.34 34.43
C GLN A 209 -13.86 11.21 35.38
N THR A 210 -13.89 10.24 36.29
CA THR A 210 -12.80 9.95 37.22
C THR A 210 -12.15 8.61 36.89
N GLN A 211 -10.82 8.58 36.83
CA GLN A 211 -10.03 7.37 36.69
C GLN A 211 -8.97 7.31 37.80
N THR A 212 -8.89 6.16 38.46
CA THR A 212 -7.85 5.85 39.43
C THR A 212 -6.99 4.73 38.88
N LYS A 213 -5.67 4.92 38.89
CA LYS A 213 -4.71 3.91 38.44
C LYS A 213 -3.62 3.72 39.50
N GLU A 214 -3.23 2.47 39.71
CA GLU A 214 -2.04 2.14 40.47
C GLU A 214 -0.80 2.56 39.69
N VAL A 215 0.23 3.00 40.41
CA VAL A 215 1.45 3.54 39.82
C VAL A 215 2.69 2.95 40.52
N SER A 216 3.77 2.83 39.75
CA SER A 216 5.08 2.43 40.26
C SER A 216 6.12 3.49 39.89
N SER A 217 7.17 3.62 40.71
CA SER A 217 8.26 4.55 40.43
C SER A 217 8.98 4.22 39.12
N GLY A 218 9.26 5.25 38.32
CA GLY A 218 9.89 5.20 37.00
C GLY A 218 8.92 4.97 35.84
N GLU A 219 7.72 4.46 36.10
CA GLU A 219 6.73 4.13 35.07
C GLU A 219 5.90 5.33 34.63
N VAL A 220 5.47 5.30 33.36
CA VAL A 220 4.56 6.29 32.79
C VAL A 220 3.17 5.66 32.73
N VAL A 221 2.24 6.29 33.44
CA VAL A 221 0.84 5.90 33.46
C VAL A 221 0.04 6.88 32.63
N LEU A 222 -0.71 6.36 31.67
CA LEU A 222 -1.50 7.15 30.75
C LEU A 222 -2.96 7.20 31.20
N PHE A 223 -3.48 8.38 31.51
CA PHE A 223 -4.92 8.60 31.70
C PHE A 223 -5.55 9.12 30.40
N THR A 224 -6.74 8.64 30.07
CA THR A 224 -7.42 8.98 28.82
C THR A 224 -8.90 9.22 29.04
N PHE A 225 -9.41 10.38 28.64
CA PHE A 225 -10.80 10.78 28.86
C PHE A 225 -11.47 11.13 27.54
N ASP A 226 -12.73 10.72 27.39
CA ASP A 226 -13.55 11.15 26.26
C ASP A 226 -13.93 12.61 26.48
N ALA A 227 -13.54 13.48 25.56
CA ALA A 227 -13.72 14.92 25.66
C ALA A 227 -14.98 15.37 24.91
N PRO A 228 -15.96 16.00 25.60
CA PRO A 228 -17.12 16.57 24.96
C PRO A 228 -16.74 17.74 24.05
N LEU A 229 -17.47 17.88 22.94
CA LEU A 229 -17.33 18.99 22.00
C LEU A 229 -17.35 20.35 22.70
N GLY A 230 -16.30 21.15 22.48
CA GLY A 230 -16.25 22.55 22.93
C GLY A 230 -15.96 22.74 24.42
N GLN A 231 -15.70 21.68 25.19
CA GLN A 231 -15.15 21.82 26.54
C GLN A 231 -13.63 21.96 26.49
N SER A 232 -13.10 22.93 27.24
CA SER A 232 -11.67 23.03 27.52
C SER A 232 -11.32 22.14 28.71
N ASN A 233 -10.05 21.79 28.81
CA ASN A 233 -9.52 20.98 29.91
C ASN A 233 -9.20 21.84 31.16
N GLU A 234 -9.93 22.93 31.37
CA GLU A 234 -9.73 23.84 32.51
C GLU A 234 -10.15 23.21 33.85
N GLU A 235 -10.96 22.15 33.82
CA GLU A 235 -11.45 21.40 34.99
C GLU A 235 -10.74 20.03 35.12
N ILE A 236 -9.40 20.02 35.11
CA ILE A 236 -8.65 18.82 35.48
C ILE A 236 -8.35 18.90 36.97
N GLU A 237 -8.74 17.87 37.70
CA GLU A 237 -8.36 17.68 39.10
C GLU A 237 -7.60 16.37 39.19
N ALA A 238 -6.44 16.37 39.85
CA ALA A 238 -5.73 15.13 40.10
C ALA A 238 -5.04 15.13 41.47
N THR A 239 -5.08 13.97 42.11
CA THR A 239 -4.51 13.74 43.44
C THR A 239 -3.78 12.40 43.45
N ALA A 240 -2.60 12.37 44.05
CA ALA A 240 -1.80 11.16 44.22
C ALA A 240 -1.80 10.72 45.68
N TYR A 241 -1.89 9.41 45.91
CA TYR A 241 -2.06 8.82 47.22
C TYR A 241 -0.96 7.83 47.57
N ASP A 242 -0.63 7.74 48.86
CA ASP A 242 0.26 6.71 49.42
C ASP A 242 -0.46 5.35 49.61
N GLU A 243 0.26 4.35 50.12
CA GLU A 243 -0.29 3.02 50.44
C GLU A 243 -1.41 3.05 51.50
N SER A 244 -1.41 4.07 52.37
CA SER A 244 -2.42 4.27 53.42
C SER A 244 -3.65 5.04 52.93
N GLY A 245 -3.64 5.52 51.68
CA GLY A 245 -4.70 6.34 51.08
C GLY A 245 -4.63 7.83 51.45
N ASN A 246 -3.52 8.31 52.01
CA ASN A 246 -3.33 9.74 52.26
C ASN A 246 -2.90 10.45 50.99
N ALA A 247 -3.44 11.65 50.75
CA ALA A 247 -3.03 12.48 49.62
C ALA A 247 -1.62 13.04 49.86
N VAL A 248 -0.70 12.78 48.93
CA VAL A 248 0.72 13.20 49.00
C VAL A 248 1.03 14.31 47.99
N TYR A 249 0.37 14.28 46.82
CA TYR A 249 0.50 15.31 45.79
C TYR A 249 -0.85 15.71 45.25
N ARG A 250 -0.95 16.97 44.82
CA ARG A 250 -2.10 17.51 44.08
C ARG A 250 -1.64 18.20 42.81
N LEU A 251 -2.43 18.10 41.75
CA LEU A 251 -2.21 18.84 40.52
C LEU A 251 -2.76 20.25 40.65
N GLU A 252 -1.95 21.24 40.29
CA GLU A 252 -2.31 22.66 40.27
C GLU A 252 -2.02 23.27 38.90
N SER A 253 -2.80 24.28 38.50
CA SER A 253 -2.53 25.07 37.30
C SER A 253 -1.73 26.31 37.67
N GLN A 254 -0.48 26.38 37.22
CA GLN A 254 0.40 27.54 37.41
C GLN A 254 0.85 28.07 36.05
N ASN A 255 0.60 29.35 35.77
CA ASN A 255 0.95 30.01 34.49
C ASN A 255 0.43 29.29 33.24
N GLY A 256 -0.73 28.64 33.32
CA GLY A 256 -1.34 27.90 32.21
C GLY A 256 -0.73 26.51 31.96
N MET A 257 0.09 26.01 32.89
CA MET A 257 0.61 24.64 32.87
C MET A 257 0.19 23.89 34.13
N TRP A 258 0.01 22.58 34.00
CA TRP A 258 -0.34 21.69 35.10
C TRP A 258 0.94 21.15 35.75
N ILE A 259 1.07 21.34 37.06
CA ILE A 259 2.23 20.95 37.86
C ILE A 259 1.75 20.18 39.09
N TRP A 260 2.47 19.11 39.45
CA TRP A 260 2.22 18.37 40.67
C TRP A 260 2.94 19.03 41.84
N VAL A 261 2.19 19.39 42.88
CA VAL A 261 2.71 20.03 44.08
C VAL A 261 2.57 19.07 45.27
N SER A 262 3.62 18.95 46.06
CA SER A 262 3.58 18.15 47.29
C SER A 262 2.62 18.81 48.28
N ILE A 263 1.68 18.03 48.79
CA ILE A 263 0.85 18.41 49.93
C ILE A 263 1.72 18.21 51.16
N LEU A 264 2.35 19.29 51.63
CA LEU A 264 3.09 19.27 52.90
C LEU A 264 2.17 18.73 53.99
N GLN A 265 2.59 17.64 54.67
CA GLN A 265 2.08 17.26 55.98
C GLN A 265 2.74 18.11 57.07
#